data_AF-A0A251XNK4-F1
#
_entry.id   AF-A0A251XNK4-F1
#
_cell.length_a   1.000
_cell.length_b   1.000
_cell.length_c   1.000
_cell.angle_alpha   90.00
_cell.angle_beta   90.00
_cell.angle_gamma   90.00
#
_symmetry.space_group_name_H-M   'P 1'
#
loop_
_entity.id
_entity.type
_entity.pdbx_description
1 polymer ?
#
loop_
_entity_poly.entity_id
_entity_poly.type
_entity_poly.pdbx_seq_one_letter_code
_entity_poly.pdbx_strand_id
1 'polypeptide(L)'
;MYFHAQTWINEIADGEPDPAAANALQEGLGGQFGEMRTMMQYLFQAMNFRGAAAKPYRDLIQGVGTEEISHVELIGTTISRLLDGSPSTPASSPTRSTPRARAARRR
;
A
#
# COMPACT_ATOMS: atom_id res chain seq x y z
N MET A 1 -15.79 -15.57 -6.04
CA MET A 1 -15.77 -15.98 -4.63
C MET A 1 -14.31 -16.05 -4.23
N TYR A 2 -13.95 -15.45 -3.10
CA TYR A 2 -12.61 -15.52 -2.53
C TYR A 2 -12.69 -16.29 -1.21
N PHE A 3 -11.61 -16.99 -0.88
CA PHE A 3 -11.40 -17.58 0.42
C PHE A 3 -10.16 -16.93 1.01
N HIS A 4 -10.16 -16.72 2.33
CA HIS A 4 -9.00 -16.27 3.07
C HIS A 4 -8.52 -17.43 3.94
N ALA A 5 -7.24 -17.73 3.86
CA ALA A 5 -6.56 -18.65 4.76
C ALA A 5 -5.69 -17.80 5.69
N GLN A 6 -5.75 -18.06 7.00
CA GLN A 6 -4.95 -17.35 8.01
C GLN A 6 -3.50 -17.87 8.03
N THR A 7 -2.85 -17.80 6.87
CA THR A 7 -1.48 -18.26 6.63
C THR A 7 -0.77 -17.25 5.75
N TRP A 8 0.47 -16.93 6.07
CA TRP A 8 1.25 -15.99 5.28
C TRP A 8 1.75 -16.60 3.97
N ILE A 9 1.81 -15.79 2.91
CA ILE A 9 2.47 -16.18 1.66
C ILE A 9 3.98 -16.36 1.85
N ASN A 10 4.57 -15.60 2.79
CA ASN A 10 5.96 -15.71 3.23
C ASN A 10 6.06 -15.35 4.71
N GLU A 11 7.06 -15.91 5.40
CA GLU A 11 7.33 -15.57 6.79
C GLU A 11 7.72 -14.10 6.94
N ILE A 12 7.13 -13.43 7.94
CA ILE A 12 7.51 -12.07 8.31
C ILE A 12 8.56 -12.19 9.40
N ALA A 13 9.77 -11.70 9.12
CA ALA A 13 10.86 -11.69 10.09
C ALA A 13 10.49 -10.89 11.34
N ASP A 14 10.93 -11.37 12.49
CA ASP A 14 10.84 -10.62 13.74
C ASP A 14 11.90 -9.50 13.76
N GLY A 15 11.53 -8.33 14.26
CA GLY A 15 12.39 -7.15 14.29
C GLY A 15 11.99 -6.19 15.39
N GLU A 16 12.86 -5.20 15.62
CA GLU A 16 12.60 -4.10 16.54
C GLU A 16 11.71 -3.03 15.89
N PRO A 17 10.98 -2.22 16.68
CA PRO A 17 10.15 -1.14 16.14
C PRO A 17 11.01 -0.13 15.35
N ASP A 18 10.62 0.14 14.10
CA ASP A 18 11.29 1.10 13.21
C ASP A 18 10.24 1.89 12.39
N PRO A 19 9.80 3.06 12.89
CA PRO A 19 8.81 3.88 12.20
C PRO A 19 9.33 4.48 10.88
N ALA A 20 10.65 4.60 10.69
CA ALA A 20 11.20 5.10 9.43
C ALA A 20 11.10 4.03 8.34
N ALA A 21 11.42 2.78 8.67
CA ALA A 21 11.19 1.64 7.78
C ALA A 21 9.71 1.45 7.46
N ALA A 22 8.83 1.56 8.47
CA ALA A 22 7.38 1.51 8.28
C ALA A 22 6.90 2.58 7.29
N ASN A 23 7.38 3.82 7.44
CA ASN A 23 7.05 4.91 6.52
C ASN A 23 7.59 4.68 5.09
N ALA A 24 8.78 4.09 4.95
CA ALA A 24 9.33 3.76 3.63
C ALA A 24 8.49 2.69 2.90
N LEU A 25 8.01 1.67 3.63
CA LEU A 25 7.16 0.61 3.09
C LEU A 25 5.78 1.12 2.61
N GLN A 26 5.32 2.29 3.05
CA GLN A 26 4.06 2.87 2.59
C GLN A 26 4.05 3.14 1.08
N GLU A 27 5.19 3.50 0.48
CA GLU A 27 5.29 3.65 -0.99
C GLU A 27 5.13 2.30 -1.69
N GLY A 28 5.72 1.23 -1.14
CA GLY A 28 5.55 -0.13 -1.64
C GLY A 28 4.13 -0.67 -1.47
N LEU A 29 3.39 -0.23 -0.45
CA LEU A 29 2.00 -0.63 -0.23
C LEU A 29 1.01 0.17 -1.10
N GLY A 30 1.05 1.50 -0.97
CA GLY A 30 0.04 2.42 -1.51
C GLY A 30 0.56 3.49 -2.45
N GLY A 31 1.85 3.47 -2.77
CA GLY A 31 2.46 4.38 -3.72
C GLY A 31 2.05 4.12 -5.17
N GLN A 32 2.62 4.92 -6.07
CA GLN A 32 2.26 4.86 -7.50
C GLN A 32 2.60 3.50 -8.14
N PHE A 33 3.57 2.79 -7.59
CA PHE A 33 3.99 1.46 -8.06
C PHE A 33 3.81 0.40 -6.98
N GLY A 34 2.97 0.66 -5.98
CA GLY A 34 2.76 -0.24 -4.85
C GLY A 34 1.72 -1.34 -5.09
N GLU A 35 1.65 -2.25 -4.14
CA GLU A 35 0.90 -3.51 -4.27
C GLU A 35 -0.62 -3.31 -4.34
N MET A 36 -1.16 -2.27 -3.71
CA MET A 36 -2.58 -1.95 -3.88
C MET A 36 -2.92 -1.61 -5.34
N ARG A 37 -1.98 -0.99 -6.06
CA ARG A 37 -2.17 -0.65 -7.48
C ARG A 37 -2.05 -1.90 -8.35
N THR A 38 -1.05 -2.75 -8.16
CA THR A 38 -0.87 -3.99 -8.94
C THR A 38 -2.06 -4.92 -8.74
N MET A 39 -2.45 -5.16 -7.48
CA MET A 39 -3.63 -5.94 -7.09
C MET A 39 -4.89 -5.44 -7.82
N MET A 40 -5.23 -4.15 -7.68
CA MET A 40 -6.45 -3.62 -8.29
C MET A 40 -6.38 -3.67 -9.82
N GLN A 41 -5.24 -3.34 -10.44
CA GLN A 41 -5.10 -3.39 -11.89
C GLN A 41 -5.40 -4.80 -12.43
N TYR A 42 -4.79 -5.84 -11.87
CA TYR A 42 -4.97 -7.20 -12.37
C TYR A 42 -6.37 -7.75 -12.08
N LEU A 43 -6.92 -7.48 -10.89
CA LEU A 43 -8.29 -7.88 -10.57
C LEU A 43 -9.32 -7.23 -11.52
N PHE A 44 -9.21 -5.92 -11.77
CA PHE A 44 -10.11 -5.25 -12.72
C PHE A 44 -9.94 -5.73 -14.15
N GLN A 45 -8.70 -6.01 -14.60
CA GLN A 45 -8.45 -6.58 -15.91
C GLN A 45 -9.06 -7.98 -16.06
N ALA A 46 -8.92 -8.83 -15.05
CA ALA A 46 -9.50 -10.17 -15.03
C ALA A 46 -11.03 -10.16 -15.02
N MET A 47 -11.65 -9.23 -14.27
CA MET A 47 -13.11 -9.05 -14.23
C MET A 47 -13.67 -8.52 -15.55
N ASN A 48 -12.95 -7.61 -16.21
CA ASN A 48 -13.36 -7.00 -17.47
C ASN A 48 -12.90 -7.78 -18.72
N PHE A 49 -12.25 -8.94 -18.55
CA PHE A 49 -11.65 -9.70 -19.63
C PHE A 49 -12.70 -10.16 -20.65
N ARG A 50 -12.36 -10.10 -21.95
CA ARG A 50 -13.24 -10.49 -23.06
C ARG A 50 -12.54 -11.49 -23.98
N GLY A 51 -13.32 -12.40 -24.56
CA GLY A 51 -12.85 -13.39 -25.53
C GLY A 51 -12.55 -14.74 -24.91
N ALA A 52 -13.39 -15.74 -25.21
CA ALA A 52 -13.28 -17.09 -24.66
C ALA A 52 -12.02 -17.83 -25.16
N ALA A 53 -11.54 -17.52 -26.37
CA ALA A 53 -10.34 -18.14 -26.95
C ALA A 53 -9.04 -17.79 -26.18
N ALA A 54 -9.04 -16.71 -25.41
CA ALA A 54 -7.88 -16.20 -24.69
C ALA A 54 -7.95 -16.51 -23.17
N LYS A 55 -8.73 -17.53 -22.77
CA LYS A 55 -8.92 -17.91 -21.37
C LYS A 55 -7.62 -18.07 -20.58
N PRO A 56 -6.52 -18.68 -21.10
CA PRO A 56 -5.28 -18.82 -20.33
C PRO A 56 -4.70 -17.49 -19.83
N TYR A 57 -4.85 -16.41 -20.59
CA TYR A 57 -4.38 -15.08 -20.16
C TYR A 57 -5.25 -14.48 -19.06
N ARG A 58 -6.58 -14.68 -19.14
CA ARG A 58 -7.48 -14.30 -18.06
C ARG A 58 -7.13 -15.02 -16.77
N ASP A 59 -6.91 -16.34 -16.84
CA ASP A 59 -6.59 -17.15 -15.68
C ASP A 59 -5.26 -16.71 -15.06
N LEU A 60 -4.25 -16.42 -15.88
CA LEU A 60 -2.96 -15.87 -15.43
C LEU A 60 -3.14 -14.54 -14.69
N ILE A 61 -3.82 -13.56 -15.31
CA ILE A 61 -4.02 -12.24 -14.71
C ILE A 61 -4.84 -12.35 -13.42
N GLN A 62 -5.86 -13.22 -13.40
CA GLN A 62 -6.64 -13.47 -12.19
C GLN A 62 -5.80 -14.12 -11.08
N GLY A 63 -4.91 -15.05 -11.45
CA GLY A 63 -3.97 -15.68 -10.52
C GLY A 63 -3.04 -14.66 -9.88
N VAL A 64 -2.35 -13.86 -10.70
CA VAL A 64 -1.45 -12.80 -10.22
C VAL A 64 -2.21 -11.79 -9.35
N GLY A 65 -3.36 -11.28 -9.82
CA GLY A 65 -4.16 -10.33 -9.03
C GLY A 65 -4.65 -10.90 -7.69
N THR A 66 -4.80 -12.22 -7.57
CA THR A 66 -5.13 -12.89 -6.30
C THR A 66 -3.89 -13.02 -5.40
N GLU A 67 -2.71 -13.29 -5.98
CA GLU A 67 -1.43 -13.30 -5.25
C GLU A 67 -1.13 -11.93 -4.63
N GLU A 68 -1.36 -10.84 -5.37
CA GLU A 68 -1.13 -9.47 -4.87
C GLU A 68 -1.98 -9.11 -3.63
N ILE A 69 -3.11 -9.79 -3.40
CA ILE A 69 -3.88 -9.64 -2.14
C ILE A 69 -3.01 -10.04 -0.95
N SER A 70 -2.22 -11.10 -1.11
CA SER A 70 -1.32 -11.60 -0.08
C SER A 70 -0.11 -10.68 0.10
N HIS A 71 0.37 -10.02 -0.96
CA HIS A 71 1.43 -9.01 -0.86
C HIS A 71 0.96 -7.77 -0.09
N VAL A 72 -0.26 -7.29 -0.36
CA VAL A 72 -0.89 -6.20 0.41
C VAL A 72 -1.01 -6.59 1.88
N GLU A 73 -1.45 -7.81 2.19
CA GLU A 73 -1.55 -8.31 3.56
C GLU A 73 -0.17 -8.40 4.25
N LEU A 74 0.83 -8.91 3.53
CA LEU A 74 2.21 -9.07 4.01
C LEU A 74 2.84 -7.72 4.36
N ILE A 75 2.79 -6.75 3.43
CA ILE A 75 3.38 -5.42 3.65
C ILE A 75 2.61 -4.67 4.73
N GLY A 76 1.27 -4.67 4.70
CA GLY A 76 0.44 -4.01 5.72
C GLY A 76 0.70 -4.55 7.14
N THR A 77 0.85 -5.86 7.27
CA THR A 77 1.21 -6.50 8.54
C THR A 77 2.63 -6.14 8.97
N THR A 78 3.59 -6.12 8.03
CA THR A 78 4.97 -5.73 8.32
C THR A 78 5.05 -4.30 8.83
N ILE A 79 4.34 -3.36 8.18
CA ILE A 79 4.22 -1.97 8.63
C ILE A 79 3.64 -1.90 10.03
N SER A 80 2.58 -2.67 10.31
CA SER A 80 1.95 -2.69 11.64
C SER A 80 2.95 -3.16 12.72
N ARG A 81 3.67 -4.26 12.47
CA ARG A 81 4.70 -4.77 13.39
C ARG A 81 5.85 -3.78 13.64
N LEU A 82 6.27 -3.05 12.61
CA LEU A 82 7.32 -2.04 12.75
C LEU A 82 6.88 -0.81 13.56
N LEU A 83 5.57 -0.54 13.62
CA LEU A 83 5.00 0.56 14.40
C LEU A 83 4.64 0.15 15.83
N ASP A 84 4.37 -1.13 16.07
CA ASP A 84 4.05 -1.66 17.39
C ASP A 84 5.23 -1.45 18.36
N GLY A 85 5.04 -0.62 19.39
CA GLY A 85 6.09 -0.27 20.35
C GLY A 85 6.98 0.91 19.96
N SER A 86 6.77 1.52 18.78
CA SER A 86 7.48 2.75 18.37
C SER A 86 7.05 3.93 19.25
N PRO A 87 7.98 4.80 19.70
CA PRO A 87 7.61 6.08 20.28
C PRO A 87 6.81 6.89 19.26
N SER A 88 5.68 7.47 19.68
CA SER A 88 4.87 8.32 18.80
C SER A 88 5.73 9.50 18.36
N THR A 89 5.98 9.64 17.06
CA THR A 89 6.55 10.87 16.50
C THR A 89 5.70 12.03 17.00
N PRO A 90 6.23 13.03 17.73
CA PRO A 90 5.43 14.17 18.11
C PRO A 90 4.92 14.78 16.81
N ALA A 91 3.59 14.82 16.65
CA ALA A 91 2.93 15.45 15.52
C ALA A 91 3.63 16.78 15.29
N SER A 92 4.25 16.94 14.12
CA SER A 92 4.95 18.18 13.76
C SER A 92 4.02 19.32 14.11
N SER A 93 4.39 20.07 15.16
CA SER A 93 3.65 21.23 15.63
C SER A 93 3.24 22.05 14.42
N PRO A 94 1.96 22.44 14.28
CA PRO A 94 1.49 23.11 13.07
C PRO A 94 2.40 24.31 12.85
N THR A 95 3.14 24.27 11.75
CA THR A 95 4.06 25.32 11.34
C THR A 95 3.33 26.64 11.52
N ARG A 96 3.78 27.42 12.51
CA ARG A 96 3.20 28.70 12.88
C ARG A 96 2.99 29.48 11.59
N SER A 97 1.72 29.67 11.22
CA SER A 97 1.34 30.37 10.01
C SER A 97 2.15 31.68 9.95
N THR A 98 2.97 31.82 8.92
CA THR A 98 3.60 33.09 8.61
C THR A 98 2.48 34.11 8.43
N PRO A 99 2.50 35.25 9.14
CA PRO A 99 1.46 36.25 8.96
C PRO A 99 1.54 36.73 7.51
N ARG A 100 0.44 36.55 6.76
CA ARG A 100 0.23 37.17 5.46
C ARG A 100 0.61 38.64 5.57
N ALA A 101 1.71 39.03 4.93
CA ALA A 101 2.08 40.42 4.75
C ALA A 101 1.04 41.09 3.85
N ARG A 102 0.06 41.73 4.50
CA ARG A 102 -0.85 42.69 3.91
C ARG A 102 -0.12 44.02 3.76
N ALA A 103 0.50 44.26 2.61
CA ALA A 103 0.85 45.56 2.02
C ALA A 103 1.61 45.25 0.70
N ALA A 104 1.35 45.84 -0.46
CA ALA A 104 0.84 47.17 -0.72
C ALA A 104 0.03 47.22 -2.03
N ARG A 105 -1.01 48.04 -1.95
CA ARG A 105 -1.73 48.68 -3.04
C ARG A 105 -0.79 49.67 -3.78
N ARG A 106 -1.11 49.95 -5.05
CA ARG A 106 -0.48 50.92 -6.00
C ARG A 106 0.71 50.28 -6.75
N ARG A 107 0.76 50.22 -8.08
CA ARG A 107 0.18 51.03 -9.16
C ARG A 107 -0.31 50.12 -10.29
#